data_AF-A0A7S3QSU9-F1
#
_entry.id   AF-A0A7S3QSU9-F1
#
_cell.length_a   1.000
_cell.length_b   1.000
_cell.length_c   1.000
_cell.angle_alpha   90.00
_cell.angle_beta   90.00
_cell.angle_gamma   90.00
#
_symmetry.space_group_name_H-M   'P 1'
#
loop_
_entity.id
_entity.type
_entity.pdbx_description
1 polymer ?
#
loop_
_entity_poly.entity_id
_entity_poly.type
_entity_poly.pdbx_seq_one_letter_code
_entity_poly.pdbx_strand_id
1 'polypeptide(L)'
;MSHLSAHSTPSPAPSQQHSRDPNTAATTAAASKLSTHHHAWWTTLHALAVHTPLCQAPGESVSASRLLKGVLLHSGRASKHMELPSAGVRFAILNCSLDSPGTVTPASVRVTSPLQYQQLLQSAGDQLAAALQVLADSLRVGLLVCTHRCSDLVVFRCLEAGLVLTAGVEEEEAMALCRAAGIQAVTSIAPAVLKEADVGEATSVEELSLGAQQKGLLIGLAKCGGTALVCGPTEGLCRQYAKCMVAGLKLLESSCTSLTPTRKPGEGTADGAGRLTTAGPLPCAA
;
A
#
# COMPACT_ATOMS: atom_id res chain seq x y z
N MET A 1 -7.99 -88.25 42.26
CA MET A 1 -6.58 -88.53 42.59
C MET A 1 -5.74 -87.58 41.75
N SER A 2 -5.51 -86.35 42.23
CA SER A 2 -4.37 -85.92 43.07
C SER A 2 -3.08 -85.67 42.27
N HIS A 3 -2.73 -84.38 42.11
CA HIS A 3 -1.44 -83.71 42.46
C HIS A 3 -0.11 -84.43 42.09
N LEU A 4 0.95 -83.83 41.49
CA LEU A 4 1.63 -82.53 41.68
C LEU A 4 2.74 -82.31 40.59
N SER A 5 3.01 -81.02 40.26
CA SER A 5 4.32 -80.33 40.05
C SER A 5 5.33 -80.76 38.95
N ALA A 6 6.14 -79.92 38.28
CA ALA A 6 6.36 -78.45 38.27
C ALA A 6 7.28 -78.02 37.09
N HIS A 7 7.16 -76.72 36.71
CA HIS A 7 8.13 -75.74 36.17
C HIS A 7 9.13 -76.05 35.02
N SER A 8 9.07 -75.21 33.95
CA SER A 8 10.03 -74.09 33.72
C SER A 8 9.63 -73.23 32.50
N THR A 9 9.84 -71.91 32.61
CA THR A 9 9.49 -70.79 31.69
C THR A 9 10.35 -70.70 30.42
N PRO A 10 9.90 -69.93 29.40
CA PRO A 10 10.73 -68.81 28.96
C PRO A 10 9.96 -67.47 28.75
N SER A 11 10.73 -66.39 28.91
CA SER A 11 10.39 -64.96 28.89
C SER A 11 9.88 -64.45 27.53
N PRO A 12 8.98 -63.44 27.49
CA PRO A 12 8.62 -62.75 26.25
C PRO A 12 9.68 -61.71 25.84
N ALA A 13 9.85 -61.56 24.53
CA ALA A 13 10.78 -60.64 23.86
C ALA A 13 10.40 -59.15 24.05
N PRO A 14 11.37 -58.22 23.97
CA PRO A 14 11.15 -56.82 24.27
C PRO A 14 10.37 -56.11 23.16
N SER A 15 9.46 -55.24 23.59
CA SER A 15 8.72 -54.29 22.76
C SER A 15 9.71 -53.35 22.05
N GLN A 16 9.71 -53.35 20.72
CA GLN A 16 10.43 -52.35 19.94
C GLN A 16 9.77 -50.98 20.14
N GLN A 17 10.35 -50.17 21.03
CA GLN A 17 10.17 -48.73 21.03
C GLN A 17 10.73 -48.20 19.71
N HIS A 18 9.85 -47.78 18.79
CA HIS A 18 10.25 -46.89 17.70
C HIS A 18 10.81 -45.62 18.33
N SER A 19 12.13 -45.48 18.30
CA SER A 19 12.83 -44.23 18.59
C SER A 19 12.26 -43.17 17.66
N ARG A 20 11.47 -42.22 18.20
CA ARG A 20 11.22 -40.95 17.52
C ARG A 20 12.59 -40.28 17.41
N ASP A 21 13.19 -40.34 16.23
CA ASP A 21 14.46 -39.66 15.99
C ASP A 21 14.31 -38.18 16.37
N PRO A 22 15.17 -37.64 17.27
CA PRO A 22 15.10 -36.24 17.66
C PRO A 22 15.34 -35.30 16.47
N ASN A 23 15.93 -35.81 15.38
CA ASN A 23 16.16 -35.09 14.15
C ASN A 23 14.89 -34.84 13.31
N THR A 24 13.88 -35.72 13.34
CA THR A 24 12.62 -35.50 12.59
C THR A 24 11.75 -34.44 13.25
N ALA A 25 11.71 -34.41 14.59
CA ALA A 25 10.99 -33.38 15.34
C ALA A 25 11.62 -31.99 15.14
N ALA A 26 12.96 -31.90 15.13
CA ALA A 26 13.70 -30.67 14.87
C ALA A 26 13.51 -30.16 13.44
N THR A 27 13.46 -31.04 12.44
CA THR A 27 13.19 -30.65 11.04
C THR A 27 11.73 -30.21 10.84
N THR A 28 10.75 -30.83 11.49
CA THR A 28 9.35 -30.34 11.44
C THR A 28 9.16 -28.99 12.13
N ALA A 29 9.85 -28.73 13.25
CA ALA A 29 9.79 -27.44 13.95
C ALA A 29 10.56 -26.33 13.18
N ALA A 30 11.65 -26.68 12.48
CA ALA A 30 12.34 -25.77 11.58
C ALA A 30 11.51 -25.47 10.32
N ALA A 31 10.86 -26.48 9.74
CA ALA A 31 9.96 -26.33 8.58
C ALA A 31 8.71 -25.52 8.92
N SER A 32 8.13 -25.67 10.12
CA SER A 32 6.99 -24.85 10.57
C SER A 32 7.40 -23.40 10.81
N LYS A 33 8.60 -23.15 11.36
CA LYS A 33 9.17 -21.79 11.49
C LYS A 33 9.50 -21.17 10.13
N LEU A 34 10.01 -21.97 9.19
CA LEU A 34 10.29 -21.54 7.82
C LEU A 34 8.98 -21.23 7.05
N SER A 35 7.91 -21.99 7.31
CA SER A 35 6.56 -21.78 6.75
C SER A 35 5.90 -20.49 7.25
N THR A 36 5.99 -20.17 8.55
CA THR A 36 5.47 -18.91 9.08
C THR A 36 6.25 -17.69 8.58
N HIS A 37 7.57 -17.81 8.43
CA HIS A 37 8.37 -16.76 7.78
C HIS A 37 8.06 -16.65 6.29
N HIS A 38 7.82 -17.77 5.60
CA HIS A 38 7.42 -17.81 4.18
C HIS A 38 6.18 -16.95 3.92
N HIS A 39 5.14 -17.06 4.75
CA HIS A 39 3.93 -16.25 4.57
C HIS A 39 4.14 -14.76 4.83
N ALA A 40 5.01 -14.38 5.77
CA ALA A 40 5.26 -12.98 6.13
C ALA A 40 6.09 -12.22 5.07
N TRP A 41 7.18 -12.80 4.57
CA TRP A 41 7.95 -12.13 3.51
C TRP A 41 7.24 -12.24 2.16
N TRP A 42 6.48 -13.32 1.89
CA TRP A 42 5.68 -13.46 0.67
C TRP A 42 4.58 -12.41 0.57
N THR A 43 3.82 -12.19 1.66
CA THR A 43 2.80 -11.13 1.69
C THR A 43 3.42 -9.75 1.52
N THR A 44 4.60 -9.53 2.10
CA THR A 44 5.33 -8.28 1.92
C THR A 44 5.83 -8.12 0.48
N LEU A 45 6.35 -9.18 -0.13
CA LEU A 45 6.86 -9.19 -1.50
C LEU A 45 5.74 -9.05 -2.52
N HIS A 46 4.59 -9.68 -2.31
CA HIS A 46 3.41 -9.52 -3.15
C HIS A 46 2.82 -8.10 -3.01
N ALA A 47 2.75 -7.56 -1.78
CA ALA A 47 2.35 -6.17 -1.54
C ALA A 47 3.31 -5.16 -2.19
N LEU A 48 4.62 -5.45 -2.20
CA LEU A 48 5.62 -4.66 -2.92
C LEU A 48 5.44 -4.83 -4.44
N ALA A 49 5.55 -6.04 -4.99
CA ALA A 49 5.60 -6.29 -6.43
C ALA A 49 4.35 -5.85 -7.21
N VAL A 50 3.16 -6.00 -6.64
CA VAL A 50 1.92 -5.63 -7.32
C VAL A 50 1.62 -4.13 -7.16
N HIS A 51 2.03 -3.50 -6.05
CA HIS A 51 1.46 -2.23 -5.62
C HIS A 51 2.43 -1.20 -5.05
N THR A 52 3.76 -1.42 -5.06
CA THR A 52 4.67 -0.38 -4.53
C THR A 52 4.46 0.95 -5.26
N PRO A 53 4.10 2.02 -4.53
CA PRO A 53 4.38 3.36 -5.00
C PRO A 53 5.91 3.43 -5.07
N LEU A 54 6.46 3.69 -6.26
CA LEU A 54 7.89 3.89 -6.43
C LEU A 54 8.13 5.36 -6.68
N CYS A 55 8.82 6.01 -5.75
CA CYS A 55 9.09 7.43 -5.82
C CYS A 55 10.48 7.67 -6.38
N GLN A 56 10.57 8.69 -7.23
CA GLN A 56 11.80 9.05 -7.93
C GLN A 56 12.32 10.36 -7.35
N ALA A 57 13.57 10.36 -6.89
CA ALA A 57 14.26 11.56 -6.42
C ALA A 57 15.46 11.84 -7.33
N PRO A 58 15.29 12.66 -8.38
CA PRO A 58 16.39 13.05 -9.24
C PRO A 58 17.33 14.05 -8.55
N GLY A 59 18.62 13.98 -8.89
CA GLY A 59 19.66 14.87 -8.36
C GLY A 59 20.34 14.36 -7.09
N GLU A 60 19.97 13.18 -6.60
CA GLU A 60 20.64 12.51 -5.48
C GLU A 60 21.48 11.32 -5.95
N SER A 61 22.47 10.94 -5.14
CA SER A 61 23.26 9.74 -5.39
C SER A 61 22.40 8.47 -5.30
N VAL A 62 22.69 7.47 -6.14
CA VAL A 62 21.97 6.18 -6.12
C VAL A 62 22.02 5.51 -4.74
N SER A 63 23.12 5.69 -4.01
CA SER A 63 23.33 5.17 -2.65
C SER A 63 22.35 5.71 -1.61
N ALA A 64 21.66 6.82 -1.89
CA ALA A 64 20.63 7.39 -1.02
C ALA A 64 19.26 6.70 -1.16
N SER A 65 19.12 5.78 -2.13
CA SER A 65 17.89 5.01 -2.33
C SER A 65 17.56 4.19 -1.08
N ARG A 66 16.30 4.22 -0.65
CA ARG A 66 15.86 3.61 0.62
C ARG A 66 14.42 3.14 0.54
N LEU A 67 14.09 2.14 1.34
CA LEU A 67 12.72 1.68 1.53
C LEU A 67 12.10 2.43 2.72
N LEU A 68 11.06 3.22 2.44
CA LEU A 68 10.32 4.00 3.43
C LEU A 68 9.12 3.20 3.93
N LYS A 69 8.86 3.25 5.23
CA LYS A 69 7.70 2.60 5.84
C LYS A 69 6.48 3.53 5.75
N GLY A 70 5.76 3.43 4.65
CA GLY A 70 4.62 4.30 4.38
C GLY A 70 4.30 4.34 2.90
N VAL A 71 3.37 5.24 2.55
CA VAL A 71 3.13 5.68 1.17
C VAL A 71 3.73 7.07 1.04
N LEU A 72 4.68 7.24 0.13
CA LEU A 72 5.25 8.54 -0.22
C LEU A 72 4.48 9.11 -1.41
N LEU A 73 4.04 10.36 -1.27
CA LEU A 73 3.45 11.16 -2.34
C LEU A 73 4.51 12.07 -2.93
N HIS A 74 4.51 12.27 -4.25
CA HIS A 74 5.46 13.18 -4.91
C HIS A 74 5.11 14.66 -4.70
N SER A 75 3.94 14.93 -4.13
CA SER A 75 3.48 16.27 -3.75
C SER A 75 3.66 16.51 -2.25
N GLY A 76 4.23 17.65 -1.90
CA GLY A 76 4.36 18.14 -0.52
C GLY A 76 3.12 18.90 -0.04
N ARG A 77 3.26 19.63 1.06
CA ARG A 77 2.22 20.57 1.53
C ARG A 77 2.06 21.75 0.58
N ALA A 78 0.83 22.21 0.40
CA ALA A 78 0.51 23.33 -0.50
C ALA A 78 1.11 24.67 -0.04
N SER A 79 1.18 24.90 1.28
CA SER A 79 1.78 26.10 1.86
C SER A 79 2.74 25.76 2.99
N LYS A 80 3.81 26.55 3.13
CA LYS A 80 4.78 26.43 4.23
C LYS A 80 4.18 26.77 5.60
N HIS A 81 3.09 27.54 5.62
CA HIS A 81 2.38 27.93 6.84
C HIS A 81 1.52 26.80 7.41
N MET A 82 1.33 25.70 6.67
CA MET A 82 0.65 24.51 7.19
C MET A 82 1.62 23.75 8.09
N GLU A 83 1.30 23.69 9.38
CA GLU A 83 2.02 22.90 10.37
C GLU A 83 1.68 21.41 10.20
N LEU A 84 2.72 20.59 10.06
CA LEU A 84 2.55 19.15 9.89
C LEU A 84 2.42 18.48 11.26
N PRO A 85 1.30 17.81 11.55
CA PRO A 85 1.20 17.02 12.76
C PRO A 85 2.11 15.79 12.65
N SER A 86 2.90 15.53 13.70
CA SER A 86 3.96 14.50 13.67
C SER A 86 3.45 13.07 13.87
N ALA A 87 2.30 12.87 14.52
CA ALA A 87 1.77 11.54 14.80
C ALA A 87 0.23 11.51 14.93
N GLY A 88 -0.37 10.36 14.60
CA GLY A 88 -1.79 10.06 14.88
C GLY A 88 -2.76 10.96 14.10
N VAL A 89 -2.54 11.11 12.80
CA VAL A 89 -3.24 12.07 11.96
C VAL A 89 -4.33 11.37 11.16
N ARG A 90 -5.56 11.86 11.26
CA ARG A 90 -6.62 11.41 10.36
C ARG A 90 -6.52 12.13 9.03
N PHE A 91 -6.68 11.39 7.95
CA PHE A 91 -6.60 11.95 6.60
C PHE A 91 -7.78 11.50 5.73
N ALA A 92 -8.11 12.33 4.75
CA ALA A 92 -9.10 12.01 3.73
C ALA A 92 -8.53 12.27 2.34
N ILE A 93 -8.96 11.46 1.37
CA ILE A 93 -8.52 11.54 -0.02
C ILE A 93 -9.69 12.04 -0.86
N LEU A 94 -9.47 13.16 -1.55
CA LEU A 94 -10.45 13.83 -2.39
C LEU A 94 -10.04 13.71 -3.86
N ASN A 95 -10.89 13.06 -4.66
CA ASN A 95 -10.79 13.00 -6.11
C ASN A 95 -11.76 13.99 -6.77
N CYS A 96 -11.71 15.25 -6.32
CA CYS A 96 -12.54 16.33 -6.85
C CYS A 96 -11.79 17.67 -6.81
N SER A 97 -12.18 18.60 -7.68
CA SER A 97 -11.68 19.96 -7.61
C SER A 97 -12.37 20.72 -6.48
N LEU A 98 -11.57 21.36 -5.62
CA LEU A 98 -12.06 22.21 -4.53
C LEU A 98 -12.43 23.64 -5.01
N ASP A 99 -11.96 24.05 -6.19
CA ASP A 99 -12.16 25.41 -6.71
C ASP A 99 -13.55 25.61 -7.31
N SER A 100 -14.12 24.55 -7.89
CA SER A 100 -15.44 24.57 -8.49
C SER A 100 -16.22 23.36 -7.97
N PRO A 101 -17.05 23.53 -6.92
CA PRO A 101 -17.97 22.48 -6.54
C PRO A 101 -18.95 22.30 -7.69
N GLY A 102 -18.70 21.29 -8.52
CA GLY A 102 -19.52 20.98 -9.68
C GLY A 102 -20.96 20.81 -9.21
N THR A 103 -21.88 21.57 -9.79
CA THR A 103 -23.31 21.35 -9.59
C THR A 103 -23.73 20.20 -10.50
N VAL A 104 -24.30 19.14 -9.94
CA VAL A 104 -24.80 17.99 -10.71
C VAL A 104 -25.90 18.43 -11.69
N THR A 105 -26.66 19.46 -11.31
CA THR A 105 -27.62 20.15 -12.16
C THR A 105 -26.99 21.37 -12.83
N PRO A 106 -27.12 21.55 -14.17
CA PRO A 106 -26.61 22.73 -14.85
C PRO A 106 -27.38 23.97 -14.40
N ALA A 107 -26.84 24.68 -13.41
CA ALA A 107 -27.38 25.94 -12.93
C ALA A 107 -26.67 27.10 -13.65
N SER A 108 -27.44 27.97 -14.29
CA SER A 108 -26.91 29.22 -14.86
C SER A 108 -27.28 30.38 -13.95
N VAL A 109 -26.27 31.10 -13.45
CA VAL A 109 -26.48 32.27 -12.60
C VAL A 109 -26.39 33.52 -13.46
N ARG A 110 -27.50 34.26 -13.61
CA ARG A 110 -27.50 35.57 -14.27
C ARG A 110 -27.17 36.65 -13.26
N VAL A 111 -26.06 37.33 -13.49
CA VAL A 111 -25.62 38.48 -12.68
C VAL A 111 -26.16 39.76 -13.32
N THR A 112 -27.01 40.49 -12.60
CA THR A 112 -27.64 41.73 -13.12
C THR A 112 -27.04 43.01 -12.52
N SER A 113 -26.29 42.91 -11.43
CA SER A 113 -25.64 44.05 -10.79
C SER A 113 -24.25 43.68 -10.25
N PRO A 114 -23.33 44.65 -10.09
CA PRO A 114 -22.00 44.41 -9.55
C PRO A 114 -22.03 43.95 -8.08
N LEU A 115 -23.03 44.37 -7.30
CA LEU A 115 -23.19 43.93 -5.91
C LEU A 115 -23.54 42.44 -5.82
N GLN A 116 -24.43 41.95 -6.69
CA GLN A 116 -24.75 40.52 -6.76
C GLN A 116 -23.52 39.69 -7.11
N TYR A 117 -22.65 40.19 -7.98
CA TYR A 117 -21.40 39.50 -8.32
C TYR A 117 -20.51 39.30 -7.10
N GLN A 118 -20.33 40.35 -6.29
CA GLN A 118 -19.53 40.28 -5.06
C GLN A 118 -20.13 39.32 -4.04
N GLN A 119 -21.46 39.35 -3.86
CA GLN A 119 -22.15 38.42 -2.97
C GLN A 119 -21.98 36.97 -3.39
N LEU A 120 -22.02 36.68 -4.70
CA LEU A 120 -21.79 35.33 -5.22
C LEU A 120 -20.38 34.83 -4.88
N LEU A 121 -19.35 35.66 -5.11
CA LEU A 121 -17.97 35.29 -4.78
C LEU A 121 -17.79 35.02 -3.28
N GLN A 122 -18.37 35.87 -2.42
CA GLN A 122 -18.35 35.65 -0.98
C GLN A 122 -19.05 34.34 -0.60
N SER A 123 -20.26 34.12 -1.12
CA SER A 123 -21.04 32.92 -0.83
C SER A 123 -20.31 31.63 -1.24
N ALA A 124 -19.60 31.63 -2.37
CA ALA A 124 -18.82 30.49 -2.82
C ALA A 124 -17.65 30.18 -1.88
N GLY A 125 -16.95 31.23 -1.42
CA GLY A 125 -15.87 31.11 -0.44
C GLY A 125 -16.37 30.63 0.93
N ASP A 126 -17.51 31.14 1.38
CA ASP A 126 -18.11 30.78 2.67
C ASP A 126 -18.65 29.34 2.65
N GLN A 127 -19.22 28.90 1.52
CA GLN A 127 -19.65 27.51 1.32
C GLN A 127 -18.46 26.55 1.39
N LEU A 128 -17.34 26.90 0.75
CA LEU A 128 -16.12 26.11 0.82
C LEU A 128 -15.59 26.05 2.26
N ALA A 129 -15.50 27.20 2.94
CA ALA A 129 -15.05 27.28 4.32
C ALA A 129 -15.92 26.43 5.25
N ALA A 130 -17.25 26.49 5.10
CA ALA A 130 -18.18 25.68 5.88
C ALA A 130 -17.99 24.17 5.62
N ALA A 131 -17.80 23.75 4.36
CA ALA A 131 -17.55 22.35 4.04
C ALA A 131 -16.24 21.84 4.65
N LEU A 132 -15.16 22.63 4.58
CA LEU A 132 -13.87 22.31 5.20
C LEU A 132 -13.94 22.27 6.72
N GLN A 133 -14.69 23.20 7.32
CA GLN A 133 -14.87 23.24 8.77
C GLN A 133 -15.65 22.02 9.26
N VAL A 134 -16.67 21.57 8.52
CA VAL A 134 -17.35 20.32 8.85
C VAL A 134 -16.39 19.14 8.77
N LEU A 135 -15.51 19.07 7.76
CA LEU A 135 -14.49 18.00 7.68
C LEU A 135 -13.54 18.00 8.89
N ALA A 136 -13.10 19.19 9.32
CA ALA A 136 -12.23 19.35 10.48
C ALA A 136 -12.95 18.96 11.78
N ASP A 137 -14.15 19.47 12.02
CA ASP A 137 -14.84 19.32 13.30
C ASP A 137 -15.54 17.97 13.46
N SER A 138 -16.23 17.50 12.41
CA SER A 138 -17.06 16.30 12.49
C SER A 138 -16.24 15.00 12.36
N LEU A 139 -15.31 14.96 11.42
CA LEU A 139 -14.52 13.77 11.12
C LEU A 139 -13.13 13.81 11.81
N ARG A 140 -12.75 14.96 12.37
CA ARG A 140 -11.44 15.21 12.99
C ARG A 140 -10.30 14.94 12.02
N VAL A 141 -10.49 15.28 10.75
CA VAL A 141 -9.46 15.16 9.72
C VAL A 141 -8.43 16.26 9.93
N GLY A 142 -7.14 15.93 9.89
CA GLY A 142 -6.05 16.89 9.95
C GLY A 142 -5.29 17.06 8.63
N LEU A 143 -5.38 16.06 7.74
CA LEU A 143 -4.69 16.04 6.45
C LEU A 143 -5.67 15.76 5.31
N LEU A 144 -5.70 16.65 4.31
CA LEU A 144 -6.45 16.49 3.08
C LEU A 144 -5.51 16.24 1.91
N VAL A 145 -5.74 15.15 1.19
CA VAL A 145 -5.00 14.78 0.00
C VAL A 145 -5.91 14.94 -1.21
N CYS A 146 -5.57 15.85 -2.11
CA CYS A 146 -6.34 16.14 -3.32
C CYS A 146 -5.58 15.71 -4.57
N THR A 147 -6.24 14.99 -5.47
CA THR A 147 -5.67 14.62 -6.78
C THR A 147 -5.55 15.83 -7.70
N HIS A 148 -6.56 16.71 -7.65
CA HIS A 148 -6.55 17.95 -8.41
C HIS A 148 -5.68 19.02 -7.76
N ARG A 149 -5.21 19.96 -8.60
CA ARG A 149 -4.61 21.20 -8.12
C ARG A 149 -5.70 22.09 -7.50
N CYS A 150 -5.27 22.96 -6.59
CA CYS A 150 -6.15 23.89 -5.88
C CYS A 150 -5.65 25.32 -6.07
N SER A 151 -6.56 26.28 -6.08
CA SER A 151 -6.22 27.70 -6.05
C SER A 151 -5.73 28.14 -4.67
N ASP A 152 -5.04 29.28 -4.63
CA ASP A 152 -4.55 29.89 -3.39
C ASP A 152 -5.67 30.19 -2.39
N LEU A 153 -6.89 30.46 -2.89
CA LEU A 153 -8.06 30.69 -2.04
C LEU A 153 -8.40 29.44 -1.23
N VAL A 154 -8.39 28.26 -1.85
CA VAL A 154 -8.63 26.99 -1.17
C VAL A 154 -7.55 26.73 -0.13
N VAL A 155 -6.28 26.94 -0.50
CA VAL A 155 -5.14 26.78 0.43
C VAL A 155 -5.30 27.68 1.65
N PHE A 156 -5.73 28.93 1.44
CA PHE A 156 -6.01 29.88 2.51
C PHE A 156 -7.18 29.44 3.41
N ARG A 157 -8.30 28.97 2.83
CA ARG A 157 -9.42 28.46 3.63
C ARG A 157 -9.08 27.21 4.42
N CYS A 158 -8.24 26.32 3.88
CA CYS A 158 -7.70 25.18 4.61
C CYS A 158 -6.82 25.62 5.79
N LEU A 159 -5.99 26.66 5.62
CA LEU A 159 -5.19 27.23 6.71
C LEU A 159 -6.06 27.80 7.82
N GLU A 160 -7.12 28.56 7.49
CA GLU A 160 -8.07 29.08 8.48
C GLU A 160 -8.79 27.95 9.24
N ALA A 161 -9.09 26.84 8.56
CA ALA A 161 -9.69 25.65 9.16
C ALA A 161 -8.68 24.78 9.95
N GLY A 162 -7.38 25.10 9.92
CA GLY A 162 -6.34 24.30 10.59
C GLY A 162 -6.05 22.95 9.91
N LEU A 163 -6.36 22.82 8.63
CA LEU A 163 -6.16 21.60 7.84
C LEU A 163 -4.88 21.67 7.01
N VAL A 164 -4.12 20.57 6.99
CA VAL A 164 -2.99 20.41 6.07
C VAL A 164 -3.52 19.95 4.72
N LEU A 165 -3.18 20.66 3.65
CA LEU A 165 -3.56 20.32 2.28
C LEU A 165 -2.34 19.91 1.46
N THR A 166 -2.45 18.77 0.81
CA THR A 166 -1.56 18.34 -0.27
C THR A 166 -2.36 18.24 -1.55
N ALA A 167 -2.01 19.06 -2.55
CA ALA A 167 -2.75 19.19 -3.79
C ALA A 167 -1.92 18.70 -4.99
N GLY A 168 -2.61 18.28 -6.05
CA GLY A 168 -1.97 17.81 -7.28
C GLY A 168 -1.26 16.48 -7.11
N VAL A 169 -1.84 15.53 -6.39
CA VAL A 169 -1.33 14.16 -6.26
C VAL A 169 -1.75 13.34 -7.48
N GLU A 170 -0.84 12.50 -7.98
CA GLU A 170 -1.18 11.60 -9.09
C GLU A 170 -2.28 10.60 -8.66
N GLU A 171 -3.20 10.31 -9.58
CA GLU A 171 -4.34 9.43 -9.27
C GLU A 171 -3.90 8.02 -8.85
N GLU A 172 -2.82 7.51 -9.46
CA GLU A 172 -2.22 6.22 -9.10
C GLU A 172 -1.67 6.21 -7.67
N GLU A 173 -1.04 7.30 -7.22
CA GLU A 173 -0.54 7.46 -5.85
C GLU A 173 -1.68 7.54 -4.84
N ALA A 174 -2.71 8.34 -5.15
CA ALA A 174 -3.90 8.45 -4.32
C ALA A 174 -4.62 7.10 -4.18
N MET A 175 -4.74 6.33 -5.28
CA MET A 175 -5.30 4.98 -5.25
C MET A 175 -4.42 3.99 -4.47
N ALA A 176 -3.09 4.15 -4.51
CA ALA A 176 -2.20 3.34 -3.68
C ALA A 176 -2.38 3.65 -2.18
N LEU A 177 -2.55 4.93 -1.83
CA LEU A 177 -2.85 5.36 -0.48
C LEU A 177 -4.21 4.84 0.01
N CYS A 178 -5.26 4.95 -0.81
CA CYS A 178 -6.59 4.37 -0.53
C CYS A 178 -6.50 2.87 -0.21
N ARG A 179 -5.79 2.10 -1.03
CA ARG A 179 -5.61 0.66 -0.84
C ARG A 179 -4.82 0.32 0.42
N ALA A 180 -3.75 1.07 0.70
CA ALA A 180 -2.92 0.85 1.87
C ALA A 180 -3.67 1.19 3.18
N ALA A 181 -4.56 2.18 3.14
CA ALA A 181 -5.36 2.60 4.29
C ALA A 181 -6.69 1.85 4.41
N GLY A 182 -7.16 1.21 3.32
CA GLY A 182 -8.46 0.54 3.27
C GLY A 182 -9.65 1.49 3.14
N ILE A 183 -9.43 2.70 2.60
CA ILE A 183 -10.46 3.73 2.42
C ILE A 183 -10.78 3.95 0.94
N GLN A 184 -11.88 4.64 0.65
CA GLN A 184 -12.27 5.03 -0.70
C GLN A 184 -11.98 6.52 -0.94
N ALA A 185 -11.62 6.85 -2.18
CA ALA A 185 -11.46 8.25 -2.58
C ALA A 185 -12.83 8.92 -2.74
N VAL A 186 -12.98 10.09 -2.15
CA VAL A 186 -14.25 10.80 -2.14
C VAL A 186 -14.32 11.77 -3.32
N THR A 187 -15.40 11.72 -4.09
CA THR A 187 -15.59 12.54 -5.31
C THR A 187 -16.38 13.82 -5.08
N SER A 188 -16.88 14.05 -3.86
CA SER A 188 -17.60 15.27 -3.49
C SER A 188 -17.33 15.67 -2.04
N ILE A 189 -17.13 16.96 -1.82
CA ILE A 189 -16.82 17.58 -0.52
C ILE A 189 -18.10 17.77 0.32
N ALA A 190 -19.28 17.44 -0.25
CA ALA A 190 -20.54 17.65 0.43
C ALA A 190 -20.57 16.85 1.76
N PRO A 191 -20.81 17.52 2.91
CA PRO A 191 -20.70 16.89 4.23
C PRO A 191 -21.65 15.70 4.42
N ALA A 192 -22.73 15.63 3.65
CA ALA A 192 -23.68 14.52 3.67
C ALA A 192 -23.16 13.22 3.02
N VAL A 193 -22.07 13.28 2.23
CA VAL A 193 -21.54 12.15 1.48
C VAL A 193 -20.40 11.44 2.22
N LEU A 194 -19.65 12.19 3.04
CA LEU A 194 -18.49 11.68 3.76
C LEU A 194 -18.90 10.84 4.97
N LYS A 195 -18.36 9.63 5.05
CA LYS A 195 -18.54 8.73 6.20
C LYS A 195 -17.22 8.56 6.95
N GLU A 196 -17.31 8.15 8.21
CA GLU A 196 -16.12 7.76 8.99
C GLU A 196 -15.32 6.64 8.31
N ALA A 197 -15.98 5.80 7.49
CA ALA A 197 -15.34 4.74 6.71
C ALA A 197 -14.42 5.26 5.59
N ASP A 198 -14.58 6.51 5.16
CA ASP A 198 -13.77 7.12 4.10
C ASP A 198 -12.55 7.86 4.68
N VAL A 199 -12.40 7.88 6.01
CA VAL A 199 -11.31 8.55 6.72
C VAL A 199 -10.26 7.52 7.15
N GLY A 200 -9.02 7.76 6.75
CA GLY A 200 -7.87 6.94 7.13
C GLY A 200 -7.16 7.49 8.36
N GLU A 201 -6.43 6.63 9.06
CA GLU A 201 -5.56 7.02 10.17
C GLU A 201 -4.09 6.76 9.81
N ALA A 202 -3.27 7.81 9.89
CA ALA A 202 -1.83 7.77 9.67
C ALA A 202 -1.09 7.76 11.00
N THR A 203 -0.12 6.86 11.11
CA THR A 203 0.75 6.72 12.29
C THR A 203 1.71 7.91 12.38
N SER A 204 2.31 8.30 11.27
CA SER A 204 3.21 9.46 11.16
C SER A 204 3.01 10.16 9.82
N VAL A 205 3.27 11.46 9.80
CA VAL A 205 3.28 12.27 8.58
C VAL A 205 4.55 13.10 8.58
N GLU A 206 5.38 12.92 7.55
CA GLU A 206 6.69 13.58 7.44
C GLU A 206 6.86 14.18 6.04
N GLU A 207 7.43 15.38 5.96
CA GLU A 207 7.80 15.98 4.67
C GLU A 207 9.26 15.60 4.34
N LEU A 208 9.47 14.98 3.18
CA LEU A 208 10.79 14.58 2.70
C LEU A 208 11.20 15.44 1.51
N SER A 209 12.46 15.83 1.47
CA SER A 209 13.05 16.42 0.26
C SER A 209 13.32 15.34 -0.77
N LEU A 210 12.81 15.54 -2.00
CA LEU A 210 13.07 14.70 -3.17
C LEU A 210 14.05 15.48 -4.06
N GLY A 211 15.32 15.45 -3.71
CA GLY A 211 16.34 16.28 -4.37
C GLY A 211 16.26 17.76 -4.01
N ALA A 212 16.64 18.63 -4.94
CA ALA A 212 16.90 20.05 -4.65
C ALA A 212 15.65 20.94 -4.60
N GLN A 213 14.61 20.62 -5.38
CA GLN A 213 13.44 21.50 -5.57
C GLN A 213 12.12 20.84 -5.22
N GLN A 214 12.06 19.51 -5.22
CA GLN A 214 10.83 18.79 -4.95
C GLN A 214 10.77 18.36 -3.50
N LYS A 215 9.54 18.31 -2.98
CA LYS A 215 9.23 17.79 -1.66
C LYS A 215 8.11 16.78 -1.81
N GLY A 216 8.25 15.66 -1.13
CA GLY A 216 7.21 14.64 -1.01
C GLY A 216 6.66 14.59 0.40
N LEU A 217 5.46 14.03 0.53
CA LEU A 217 4.83 13.77 1.81
C LEU A 217 4.82 12.26 2.08
N LEU A 218 5.52 11.82 3.13
CA LEU A 218 5.50 10.45 3.59
C LEU A 218 4.39 10.26 4.61
N ILE A 219 3.46 9.36 4.32
CA ILE A 219 2.38 8.96 5.21
C ILE A 219 2.66 7.54 5.72
N GLY A 220 3.00 7.43 7.00
CA GLY A 220 3.24 6.16 7.67
C GLY A 220 1.93 5.48 8.03
N LEU A 221 1.72 4.25 7.54
CA LEU A 221 0.55 3.42 7.85
C LEU A 221 0.98 2.14 8.59
N ALA A 222 0.15 1.66 9.50
CA ALA A 222 0.47 0.44 10.26
C ALA A 222 0.51 -0.83 9.39
N LYS A 223 -0.22 -0.85 8.26
CA LYS A 223 -0.41 -2.02 7.39
C LYS A 223 0.04 -1.79 5.93
N CYS A 224 1.16 -1.10 5.71
CA CYS A 224 1.70 -0.88 4.36
C CYS A 224 3.02 -1.61 4.10
N GLY A 225 3.20 -2.12 2.88
CA GLY A 225 4.44 -2.76 2.40
C GLY A 225 5.63 -1.80 2.25
N GLY A 226 5.39 -0.49 2.37
CA GLY A 226 6.39 0.56 2.21
C GLY A 226 6.52 1.06 0.77
N THR A 227 7.16 2.22 0.61
CA THR A 227 7.46 2.86 -0.67
C THR A 227 8.96 2.81 -0.90
N ALA A 228 9.38 2.33 -2.07
CA ALA A 228 10.77 2.39 -2.48
C ALA A 228 11.08 3.79 -3.05
N LEU A 229 11.98 4.52 -2.39
CA LEU A 229 12.57 5.75 -2.90
C LEU A 229 13.80 5.39 -3.72
N VAL A 230 13.74 5.65 -5.02
CA VAL A 230 14.86 5.47 -5.95
C VAL A 230 15.47 6.82 -6.26
N CYS A 231 16.75 6.95 -5.94
CA CYS A 231 17.53 8.16 -6.21
C CYS A 231 18.40 7.96 -7.45
N GLY A 232 18.61 9.02 -8.22
CA GLY A 232 19.48 8.98 -9.38
C GLY A 232 20.06 10.35 -9.73
N PRO A 233 21.25 10.40 -10.34
CA PRO A 233 21.94 11.67 -10.61
C PRO A 233 21.20 12.54 -11.63
N THR A 234 20.51 11.92 -12.58
CA THR A 234 19.68 12.58 -13.57
C THR A 234 18.29 11.94 -13.60
N GLU A 235 17.27 12.72 -13.97
CA GLU A 235 15.89 12.23 -14.07
C GLU A 235 15.76 11.03 -15.01
N GLY A 236 16.44 11.05 -16.16
CA GLY A 236 16.42 9.95 -17.12
C GLY A 236 16.99 8.64 -16.55
N LEU A 237 18.10 8.70 -15.82
CA LEU A 237 18.68 7.53 -15.17
C LEU A 237 17.83 7.05 -14.00
N CYS A 238 17.32 7.98 -13.18
CA CYS A 238 16.41 7.67 -12.08
C CYS A 238 15.17 6.91 -12.56
N ARG A 239 14.56 7.38 -13.66
CA ARG A 239 13.43 6.72 -14.31
C ARG A 239 13.78 5.33 -14.84
N GLN A 240 15.00 5.14 -15.34
CA GLN A 240 15.44 3.83 -15.81
C GLN A 240 15.67 2.87 -14.64
N TYR A 241 16.27 3.31 -13.54
CA TYR A 241 16.44 2.51 -12.32
C TYR A 241 15.09 2.09 -11.74
N ALA A 242 14.14 3.02 -11.68
CA ALA A 242 12.76 2.76 -11.31
C ALA A 242 12.14 1.62 -12.14
N LYS A 243 12.24 1.71 -13.48
CA LYS A 243 11.72 0.67 -14.39
C LYS A 243 12.40 -0.67 -14.19
N CYS A 244 13.73 -0.69 -14.09
CA CYS A 244 14.49 -1.93 -13.85
C CYS A 244 14.12 -2.57 -12.52
N MET A 245 13.91 -1.77 -11.47
CA MET A 245 13.51 -2.26 -10.16
C MET A 245 12.12 -2.90 -10.20
N VAL A 246 11.15 -2.24 -10.83
CA VAL A 246 9.80 -2.81 -11.00
C VAL A 246 9.85 -4.12 -11.81
N ALA A 247 10.63 -4.17 -12.89
CA ALA A 247 10.81 -5.39 -13.67
C ALA A 247 11.45 -6.51 -12.83
N GLY A 248 12.49 -6.20 -12.05
CA GLY A 248 13.13 -7.16 -11.15
C GLY A 248 12.18 -7.69 -10.07
N LEU A 249 11.38 -6.83 -9.45
CA LEU A 249 10.38 -7.23 -8.45
C LEU A 249 9.33 -8.19 -9.04
N LYS A 250 8.84 -7.92 -10.26
CA LYS A 250 7.91 -8.81 -10.98
C LYS A 250 8.52 -10.17 -11.31
N LEU A 251 9.80 -10.20 -11.68
CA LEU A 251 10.52 -11.45 -11.92
C LEU A 251 10.69 -12.26 -10.63
N LEU A 252 11.02 -11.60 -9.51
CA LEU A 252 11.11 -12.25 -8.21
C LEU A 252 9.76 -12.79 -7.76
N GLU A 253 8.69 -12.01 -7.93
CA GLU A 253 7.32 -12.41 -7.62
C GLU A 253 6.93 -13.67 -8.41
N SER A 254 7.06 -13.65 -9.73
CA SER A 254 6.72 -14.79 -10.58
C SER A 254 7.55 -16.04 -10.26
N SER A 255 8.83 -15.86 -9.94
CA SER A 255 9.72 -16.96 -9.52
C SER A 255 9.34 -17.53 -8.15
N CYS A 256 8.83 -16.71 -7.25
CA CYS A 256 8.39 -17.16 -5.93
C CYS A 256 6.99 -17.80 -5.99
N THR A 257 6.10 -17.34 -6.87
CA THR A 257 4.79 -17.99 -7.12
C THR A 257 4.97 -19.42 -7.62
N SER A 258 5.96 -19.67 -8.49
CA SER A 258 6.26 -21.02 -8.99
C SER A 258 6.88 -21.93 -7.92
N LEU A 259 7.51 -21.36 -6.89
CA LEU A 259 8.08 -22.07 -5.75
C LEU A 259 7.06 -22.40 -4.66
N THR A 260 5.90 -21.73 -4.62
CA THR A 260 4.80 -22.16 -3.74
C THR A 260 4.10 -23.37 -4.36
N PRO A 261 4.23 -24.58 -3.78
CA PRO A 261 3.44 -25.71 -4.26
C PRO A 261 1.98 -25.37 -3.96
N THR A 262 1.20 -25.09 -5.01
CA THR A 262 -0.25 -25.04 -4.92
C THR A 262 -0.75 -26.45 -4.63
N ARG A 263 -0.62 -26.88 -3.37
CA ARG A 263 -1.31 -28.06 -2.89
C ARG A 263 -2.77 -27.66 -2.74
N LYS A 264 -3.51 -27.67 -3.85
CA LYS A 264 -4.98 -27.69 -3.81
C LYS A 264 -5.37 -28.87 -2.91
N PRO A 265 -6.06 -28.66 -1.79
CA PRO A 265 -6.57 -29.76 -1.00
C PRO A 265 -7.77 -30.33 -1.76
N GLY A 266 -7.60 -31.51 -2.34
CA GLY A 266 -8.69 -32.32 -2.89
C GLY A 266 -8.86 -32.22 -4.40
N GLU A 267 -8.06 -32.99 -5.14
CA GLU A 267 -8.60 -33.89 -6.16
C GLU A 267 -7.54 -34.95 -6.43
N GLY A 268 -7.76 -36.13 -5.85
CA GLY A 268 -6.95 -37.29 -6.14
C GLY A 268 -7.42 -37.93 -7.42
N THR A 269 -6.51 -38.10 -8.38
CA THR A 269 -6.42 -39.31 -9.20
C THR A 269 -4.99 -39.40 -9.71
N ALA A 270 -4.40 -40.55 -9.44
CA ALA A 270 -3.11 -40.96 -9.97
C ALA A 270 -3.18 -41.14 -11.49
N ASP A 271 -2.21 -40.59 -12.20
CA ASP A 271 -1.71 -41.03 -13.51
C ASP A 271 -0.49 -40.15 -13.83
N GLY A 272 0.64 -40.60 -14.32
CA GLY A 272 1.11 -41.91 -14.75
C GLY A 272 2.63 -41.79 -14.94
N ALA A 273 3.31 -42.92 -14.90
CA ALA A 273 4.77 -43.04 -14.91
C ALA A 273 5.47 -42.27 -16.04
N GLY A 274 6.40 -41.39 -15.68
CA GLY A 274 7.39 -40.81 -16.59
C GLY A 274 8.40 -41.88 -17.01
N ARG A 275 8.17 -42.48 -18.19
CA ARG A 275 9.10 -43.36 -18.86
C ARG A 275 10.17 -42.50 -19.55
N LEU A 276 11.42 -42.66 -19.14
CA LEU A 276 12.58 -42.16 -19.88
C LEU A 276 12.61 -42.82 -21.27
N THR A 277 12.61 -42.02 -22.33
CA THR A 277 13.15 -42.44 -23.63
C THR A 277 14.03 -41.34 -24.22
N THR A 278 15.21 -41.82 -24.57
CA THR A 278 16.36 -41.25 -25.26
C THR A 278 16.06 -40.48 -26.56
N ALA A 279 16.86 -39.42 -26.75
CA ALA A 279 17.33 -38.78 -27.97
C ALA A 279 16.89 -39.30 -29.37
N GLY A 280 16.55 -38.35 -30.25
CA GLY A 280 16.52 -38.48 -31.72
C GLY A 280 16.38 -37.09 -32.40
N PRO A 281 16.98 -36.84 -33.59
CA PRO A 281 17.56 -35.54 -33.94
C PRO A 281 16.69 -34.57 -34.77
N LEU A 282 17.15 -33.32 -34.82
CA LEU A 282 16.67 -32.16 -35.59
C LEU A 282 16.47 -32.43 -37.09
N PRO A 283 15.48 -31.81 -37.76
CA PRO A 283 15.47 -31.71 -39.21
C PRO A 283 16.11 -30.41 -39.71
N CYS A 284 17.07 -30.55 -40.62
CA CYS A 284 17.57 -29.48 -41.49
C CYS A 284 16.49 -29.10 -42.51
N ALA A 285 16.31 -27.80 -42.72
CA ALA A 285 15.52 -27.24 -43.80
C ALA A 285 16.28 -27.34 -45.14
N ALA A 286 15.52 -27.65 -46.20
CA ALA A 286 15.88 -27.41 -47.59
C ALA A 286 15.02 -26.24 -48.11
#